data_AF-A0A1M5BD35-F1
#
_entry.id   AF-A0A1M5BD35-F1
#
_cell.length_a   1.000
_cell.length_b   1.000
_cell.length_c   1.000
_cell.angle_alpha   90.00
_cell.angle_beta   90.00
_cell.angle_gamma   90.00
#
_symmetry.space_group_name_H-M   'P 1'
#
loop_
_entity.id
_entity.type
_entity.pdbx_description
1 polymer ?
#
loop_
_entity_poly.entity_id
_entity_poly.type
_entity_poly.pdbx_seq_one_letter_code
_entity_poly.pdbx_strand_id
1 'polypeptide(L)'
;MNQQLYTNQPSIAGKSFILRLEMDTDQVQFANVAKVIAEAGGDIIALDMIQTGSQMTVRDITVTVTKNDTIEQIEYHLKSLSGVRLLHISDRTFLLHLGGKVEISPKIPIQNRDDLSRVYTPDVARVCLAIQEQPEKAHTLTIKRNTVAVISDGSAVLGLGNIGASAAMPVMEGKALLFKQFAGIDAFPICLDTQDTQQIIETIKAMAPTFGGINLEDISSPRCFDIEKRLNEELDIPVFHDDQHGTAVVLLAGLMNAMKVVGKPLDKIRVVVCGIGAAGLSCTKMLMAAGVKNIIGYDKAGALTRDVQYDNPHWQWFAENTNPERKTGTIGEVLEGADVFIGLSRGGVLKREDVMKMASQPVVFAMANPDPEIHPAEIEDIAAVIATGRSDYPNQINNVLCFPGIFRGALDCRAETINEEMKLAAAKAIASVISDHERNPGYIIPSVFNQNVVQAIRTQVVDAAIRTGVARKIPSDFK
;
A
#
# COMPACT_ATOMS: atom_id res chain seq x y z
N MET A 1 -21.73 -25.26 -9.04
CA MET A 1 -22.07 -23.85 -8.74
C MET A 1 -20.89 -22.92 -9.11
N ASN A 2 -20.24 -23.13 -10.28
CA ASN A 2 -18.93 -22.51 -10.61
C ASN A 2 -18.86 -21.81 -11.98
N GLN A 3 -19.97 -21.62 -12.69
CA GLN A 3 -19.93 -21.17 -14.09
C GLN A 3 -20.23 -19.68 -14.33
N GLN A 4 -20.49 -18.89 -13.28
CA GLN A 4 -20.93 -17.48 -13.42
C GLN A 4 -20.01 -16.44 -12.77
N LEU A 5 -18.79 -16.80 -12.34
CA LEU A 5 -17.90 -15.88 -11.62
C LEU A 5 -17.04 -14.96 -12.51
N TYR A 6 -17.06 -15.10 -13.84
CA TYR A 6 -16.02 -14.50 -14.70
C TYR A 6 -16.45 -13.30 -15.56
N THR A 7 -17.73 -12.91 -15.58
CA THR A 7 -18.21 -11.89 -16.53
C THR A 7 -17.87 -10.43 -16.15
N ASN A 8 -17.33 -10.17 -14.95
CA ASN A 8 -16.89 -8.83 -14.49
C ASN A 8 -15.52 -8.86 -13.80
N GLN A 9 -14.66 -9.86 -14.06
CA GLN A 9 -13.38 -9.97 -13.37
C GLN A 9 -12.31 -9.02 -13.92
N PRO A 10 -11.41 -8.48 -13.07
CA PRO A 10 -10.14 -7.94 -13.52
C PRO A 10 -9.39 -8.99 -14.35
N SER A 11 -8.57 -8.55 -15.30
CA SER A 11 -7.88 -9.46 -16.21
C SER A 11 -7.16 -10.59 -15.46
N ILE A 12 -7.41 -11.83 -15.89
CA ILE A 12 -6.72 -13.02 -15.39
C ILE A 12 -5.41 -13.28 -16.14
N ALA A 13 -5.10 -12.50 -17.17
CA ALA A 13 -3.81 -12.53 -17.84
C ALA A 13 -2.68 -12.24 -16.83
N GLY A 14 -1.63 -13.07 -16.85
CA GLY A 14 -0.53 -13.04 -15.89
C GLY A 14 -0.84 -13.68 -14.54
N LYS A 15 -2.03 -14.26 -14.33
CA LYS A 15 -2.38 -14.99 -13.09
C LYS A 15 -2.00 -16.46 -13.20
N SER A 16 -1.77 -17.09 -12.05
CA SER A 16 -1.36 -18.49 -11.96
C SER A 16 -2.45 -19.37 -11.36
N PHE A 17 -2.69 -20.52 -11.98
CA PHE A 17 -3.66 -21.53 -11.58
C PHE A 17 -2.96 -22.86 -11.30
N ILE A 18 -3.53 -23.67 -10.41
CA ILE A 18 -3.14 -25.05 -10.18
C ILE A 18 -4.20 -25.95 -10.82
N LEU A 19 -3.75 -26.79 -11.75
CA LEU A 19 -4.55 -27.82 -12.41
C LEU A 19 -4.27 -29.15 -11.72
N ARG A 20 -5.22 -29.66 -10.94
CA ARG A 20 -5.11 -30.99 -10.36
C ARG A 20 -5.63 -32.02 -11.34
N LEU A 21 -4.73 -32.83 -11.89
CA LEU A 21 -5.03 -33.84 -12.89
C LEU A 21 -4.80 -35.24 -12.33
N GLU A 22 -5.71 -36.13 -12.63
CA GLU A 22 -5.49 -37.56 -12.56
C GLU A 22 -5.13 -38.06 -13.97
N MET A 23 -4.05 -38.83 -14.09
CA MET A 23 -3.47 -39.29 -15.35
C MET A 23 -3.25 -40.81 -15.33
N ASP A 24 -3.85 -41.51 -16.28
CA ASP A 24 -3.61 -42.93 -16.57
C ASP A 24 -2.26 -43.08 -17.28
N THR A 25 -1.29 -43.69 -16.59
CA THR A 25 0.09 -43.79 -17.08
C THR A 25 0.24 -44.70 -18.30
N ASP A 26 -0.73 -45.57 -18.56
CA ASP A 26 -0.73 -46.46 -19.72
C ASP A 26 -1.31 -45.77 -20.97
N GLN A 27 -2.10 -44.69 -20.79
CA GLN A 27 -2.81 -44.00 -21.87
C GLN A 27 -2.22 -42.63 -22.21
N VAL A 28 -1.63 -41.92 -21.26
CA VAL A 28 -1.18 -40.53 -21.47
C VAL A 28 0.14 -40.23 -20.78
N GLN A 29 1.03 -39.54 -21.50
CA GLN A 29 2.26 -39.02 -20.93
C GLN A 29 2.10 -37.54 -20.56
N PHE A 30 2.90 -37.08 -19.59
CA PHE A 30 2.91 -35.67 -19.22
C PHE A 30 3.20 -34.74 -20.42
N ALA A 31 4.02 -35.17 -21.38
CA ALA A 31 4.29 -34.40 -22.59
C ALA A 31 3.02 -34.06 -23.39
N ASN A 32 2.02 -34.95 -23.41
CA ASN A 32 0.73 -34.69 -24.09
C ASN A 32 -0.06 -33.59 -23.35
N VAL A 33 -0.11 -33.67 -22.03
CA VAL A 33 -0.76 -32.68 -21.16
C VAL A 33 -0.07 -31.32 -21.28
N ALA A 34 1.26 -31.31 -21.20
CA ALA A 34 2.05 -30.09 -21.31
C ALA A 34 1.89 -29.42 -22.67
N LYS A 35 1.85 -30.21 -23.75
CA LYS A 35 1.56 -29.72 -25.11
C LYS A 35 0.20 -29.03 -25.18
N VAL A 36 -0.84 -29.67 -24.65
CA VAL A 36 -2.20 -29.09 -24.64
C VAL A 36 -2.26 -27.77 -23.87
N ILE A 37 -1.59 -27.70 -22.71
CA ILE A 37 -1.52 -26.47 -21.93
C ILE A 37 -0.81 -25.35 -22.70
N ALA A 38 0.33 -25.67 -23.32
CA ALA A 38 1.12 -24.72 -24.09
C ALA A 38 0.37 -24.22 -25.35
N GLU A 39 -0.31 -25.12 -26.09
CA GLU A 39 -1.10 -24.77 -27.27
C GLU A 39 -2.29 -23.86 -26.94
N ALA A 40 -2.88 -24.01 -25.75
CA ALA A 40 -3.92 -23.12 -25.24
C ALA A 40 -3.38 -21.78 -24.68
N GLY A 41 -2.05 -21.59 -24.69
CA GLY A 41 -1.40 -20.35 -24.25
C GLY A 41 -1.08 -20.28 -22.76
N GLY A 42 -1.05 -21.41 -22.07
CA GLY A 42 -0.58 -21.54 -20.69
C GLY A 42 0.93 -21.80 -20.59
N ASP A 43 1.59 -21.13 -19.66
CA ASP A 43 3.01 -21.34 -19.33
C ASP A 43 3.14 -22.17 -18.06
N ILE A 44 3.78 -23.34 -18.16
CA ILE A 44 3.90 -24.28 -17.04
C ILE A 44 5.08 -23.86 -16.16
N ILE A 45 4.79 -23.50 -14.91
CA ILE A 45 5.80 -23.01 -13.96
C ILE A 45 6.31 -24.13 -13.05
N ALA A 46 5.42 -25.03 -12.63
CA ALA A 46 5.77 -26.09 -11.69
C ALA A 46 4.88 -27.33 -11.89
N LEU A 47 5.41 -28.47 -11.46
CA LEU A 47 4.75 -29.76 -11.47
C LEU A 47 5.03 -30.48 -10.15
N ASP A 48 3.97 -30.80 -9.42
CA ASP A 48 4.05 -31.54 -8.16
C ASP A 48 3.28 -32.87 -8.27
N MET A 49 3.91 -33.96 -7.84
CA MET A 49 3.27 -35.28 -7.82
C MET A 49 2.61 -35.51 -6.46
N ILE A 50 1.28 -35.55 -6.44
CA ILE A 50 0.48 -35.66 -5.21
C ILE A 50 0.30 -37.13 -4.81
N GLN A 51 0.03 -38.00 -5.79
CA GLN A 51 -0.19 -39.41 -5.55
C GLN A 51 0.32 -40.25 -6.72
N THR A 52 0.92 -41.40 -6.40
CA THR A 52 1.37 -42.40 -7.37
C THR A 52 0.73 -43.74 -7.08
N GLY A 53 -0.01 -44.28 -8.04
CA GLY A 53 -0.50 -45.65 -8.07
C GLY A 53 0.18 -46.45 -9.19
N SER A 54 -0.19 -47.73 -9.33
CA SER A 54 0.38 -48.62 -10.34
C SER A 54 0.03 -48.26 -11.78
N GLN A 55 -1.12 -47.61 -12.01
CA GLN A 55 -1.60 -47.21 -13.34
C GLN A 55 -2.12 -45.76 -13.39
N MET A 56 -2.13 -45.06 -12.25
CA MET A 56 -2.68 -43.71 -12.15
C MET A 56 -1.72 -42.81 -11.37
N THR A 57 -1.56 -41.57 -11.81
CA THR A 57 -0.87 -40.53 -11.04
C THR A 57 -1.77 -39.33 -10.88
N VAL A 58 -1.76 -38.72 -9.69
CA VAL A 58 -2.39 -37.41 -9.45
C VAL A 58 -1.30 -36.37 -9.37
N ARG A 59 -1.40 -35.33 -10.19
CA ARG A 59 -0.40 -34.27 -10.32
C ARG A 59 -1.06 -32.90 -10.24
N ASP A 60 -0.39 -31.97 -9.57
CA ASP A 60 -0.72 -30.56 -9.59
C ASP A 60 0.22 -29.87 -10.58
N ILE A 61 -0.36 -29.23 -11.60
CA ILE A 61 0.38 -28.46 -12.60
C ILE A 61 0.10 -27.00 -12.36
N THR A 62 1.12 -26.22 -12.02
CA THR A 62 0.99 -24.77 -11.90
C THR A 62 1.22 -24.13 -13.26
N VAL A 63 0.22 -23.36 -13.72
CA VAL A 63 0.22 -22.71 -15.03
C VAL A 63 -0.06 -21.23 -14.88
N THR A 64 0.74 -20.37 -15.50
CA THR A 64 0.40 -18.95 -15.71
C THR A 64 -0.31 -18.78 -17.03
N VAL A 65 -1.40 -18.04 -17.02
CA VAL A 65 -2.21 -17.81 -18.22
C VAL A 65 -1.86 -16.47 -18.85
N THR A 66 -1.82 -16.41 -20.18
CA THR A 66 -1.42 -15.20 -20.91
C THR A 66 -2.61 -14.36 -21.38
N LYS A 67 -3.81 -14.94 -21.46
CA LYS A 67 -5.05 -14.27 -21.85
C LYS A 67 -6.21 -14.65 -20.93
N ASN A 68 -7.31 -13.92 -21.03
CA ASN A 68 -8.47 -14.12 -20.17
C ASN A 68 -9.25 -15.42 -20.45
N ASP A 69 -9.18 -15.94 -21.67
CA ASP A 69 -9.87 -17.17 -22.12
C ASP A 69 -8.98 -18.43 -22.02
N THR A 70 -7.68 -18.24 -21.76
CA THR A 70 -6.69 -19.33 -21.74
C THR A 70 -7.08 -20.44 -20.77
N ILE A 71 -7.60 -20.13 -19.58
CA ILE A 71 -7.92 -21.17 -18.58
C ILE A 71 -9.10 -22.06 -19.01
N GLU A 72 -10.08 -21.48 -19.69
CA GLU A 72 -11.26 -22.18 -20.21
C GLU A 72 -10.88 -23.07 -21.39
N GLN A 73 -9.95 -22.60 -22.25
CA GLN A 73 -9.37 -23.40 -23.32
C GLN A 73 -8.55 -24.57 -22.78
N ILE A 74 -7.69 -24.32 -21.78
CA ILE A 74 -6.93 -25.37 -21.09
C ILE A 74 -7.90 -26.41 -20.50
N GLU A 75 -8.94 -25.98 -19.79
CA GLU A 75 -9.95 -26.86 -19.23
C GLU A 75 -10.63 -27.74 -20.30
N TYR A 76 -11.07 -27.12 -21.39
CA TYR A 76 -11.73 -27.79 -22.51
C TYR A 76 -10.82 -28.84 -23.15
N HIS A 77 -9.57 -28.48 -23.46
CA HIS A 77 -8.63 -29.38 -24.11
C HIS A 77 -8.16 -30.51 -23.18
N LEU A 78 -7.91 -30.23 -21.89
CA LEU A 78 -7.53 -31.28 -20.94
C LEU A 78 -8.64 -32.30 -20.72
N LYS A 79 -9.91 -31.87 -20.71
CA LYS A 79 -11.07 -32.78 -20.60
C LYS A 79 -11.28 -33.66 -21.83
N SER A 80 -10.72 -33.30 -22.98
CA SER A 80 -10.83 -34.09 -24.21
C SER A 80 -9.64 -35.04 -24.43
N LEU A 81 -8.58 -34.96 -23.61
CA LEU A 81 -7.48 -35.91 -23.63
C LEU A 81 -7.89 -37.25 -23.01
N SER A 82 -7.78 -38.34 -23.78
CA SER A 82 -7.92 -39.70 -23.24
C SER A 82 -6.84 -39.97 -22.19
N GLY A 83 -7.23 -40.68 -21.12
CA GLY A 83 -6.34 -40.95 -19.99
C GLY A 83 -6.14 -39.78 -19.02
N VAL A 84 -6.77 -38.61 -19.23
CA VAL A 84 -6.69 -37.46 -18.32
C VAL A 84 -8.06 -37.18 -17.70
N ARG A 85 -8.09 -37.00 -16.39
CA ARG A 85 -9.26 -36.49 -15.66
C ARG A 85 -8.86 -35.26 -14.86
N LEU A 86 -9.34 -34.09 -15.31
CA LEU A 86 -9.19 -32.84 -14.57
C LEU A 86 -10.10 -32.85 -13.34
N LEU A 87 -9.51 -32.87 -12.16
CA LEU A 87 -10.21 -32.90 -10.88
C LEU A 87 -10.60 -31.49 -10.43
N HIS A 88 -9.62 -30.57 -10.40
CA HIS A 88 -9.81 -29.21 -9.94
C HIS A 88 -8.96 -28.21 -10.72
N ILE A 89 -9.50 -27.01 -10.92
CA ILE A 89 -8.74 -25.80 -11.27
C ILE A 89 -8.84 -24.88 -10.07
N SER A 90 -7.71 -24.37 -9.60
CA SER A 90 -7.68 -23.49 -8.44
C SER A 90 -6.79 -22.28 -8.70
N ASP A 91 -7.34 -21.08 -8.51
CA ASP A 91 -6.55 -19.84 -8.55
C ASP A 91 -5.65 -19.79 -7.31
N ARG A 92 -4.34 -19.64 -7.52
CA ARG A 92 -3.35 -19.62 -6.43
C ARG A 92 -3.58 -18.48 -5.45
N THR A 93 -4.11 -17.36 -5.94
CA THR A 93 -4.47 -16.21 -5.11
C THR A 93 -5.61 -16.58 -4.17
N PHE A 94 -6.68 -17.21 -4.67
CA PHE A 94 -7.81 -17.63 -3.83
C PHE A 94 -7.41 -18.71 -2.84
N LEU A 95 -6.56 -19.67 -3.25
CA LEU A 95 -6.02 -20.69 -2.35
C LEU A 95 -5.25 -20.08 -1.17
N LEU A 96 -4.47 -19.03 -1.42
CA LEU A 96 -3.75 -18.29 -0.37
C LEU A 96 -4.69 -17.60 0.64
N HIS A 97 -5.93 -17.32 0.25
CA HIS A 97 -6.92 -16.64 1.10
C HIS A 97 -7.88 -17.60 1.82
N LEU A 98 -7.72 -18.92 1.67
CA LEU A 98 -8.55 -19.88 2.39
C LEU A 98 -8.29 -19.79 3.90
N GLY A 99 -9.28 -19.30 4.65
CA GLY A 99 -9.17 -19.08 6.10
C GLY A 99 -8.55 -17.74 6.49
N GLY A 100 -8.33 -16.83 5.53
CA GLY A 100 -7.67 -15.54 5.77
C GLY A 100 -6.15 -15.62 5.81
N LYS A 101 -5.49 -14.47 5.99
CA LYS A 101 -4.01 -14.34 5.96
C LYS A 101 -3.35 -14.14 7.31
N VAL A 102 -4.14 -13.96 8.36
CA VAL A 102 -3.64 -13.66 9.71
C VAL A 102 -4.31 -14.57 10.74
N GLU A 103 -3.56 -14.94 11.76
CA GLU A 103 -4.04 -15.70 12.91
C GLU A 103 -3.52 -15.10 14.22
N ILE A 104 -4.15 -15.44 15.35
CA ILE A 104 -3.68 -15.06 16.68
C ILE A 104 -2.90 -16.21 17.29
N SER A 105 -1.71 -15.91 17.78
CA SER A 105 -0.87 -16.88 18.50
C SER A 105 -0.49 -16.35 19.88
N PRO A 106 -0.57 -17.17 20.95
CA PRO A 106 -0.20 -16.75 22.29
C PRO A 106 1.32 -16.49 22.40
N LYS A 107 1.71 -15.46 23.16
CA LYS A 107 3.12 -15.15 23.40
C LYS A 107 3.80 -16.10 24.39
N ILE A 108 3.00 -16.78 25.22
CA ILE A 108 3.47 -17.67 26.28
C ILE A 108 2.58 -18.92 26.25
N PRO A 109 3.14 -20.14 26.25
CA PRO A 109 2.35 -21.36 26.36
C PRO A 109 1.76 -21.51 27.77
N ILE A 110 0.60 -22.14 27.87
CA ILE A 110 -0.03 -22.51 29.15
C ILE A 110 0.01 -24.03 29.24
N GLN A 111 0.84 -24.58 30.13
CA GLN A 111 1.09 -26.02 30.21
C GLN A 111 0.48 -26.66 31.46
N ASN A 112 0.23 -25.86 32.49
CA ASN A 112 -0.25 -26.34 33.78
C ASN A 112 -1.20 -25.33 34.45
N ARG A 113 -1.69 -25.67 35.64
CA ARG A 113 -2.64 -24.83 36.40
C ARG A 113 -2.01 -23.54 36.94
N ASP A 114 -0.72 -23.55 37.29
CA ASP A 114 0.01 -22.37 37.76
C ASP A 114 0.20 -21.36 36.62
N ASP A 115 0.49 -21.83 35.40
CA ASP A 115 0.52 -20.96 34.22
C ASP A 115 -0.85 -20.33 33.98
N LEU A 116 -1.93 -21.14 34.03
CA LEU A 116 -3.30 -20.68 33.82
C LEU A 116 -3.72 -19.64 34.86
N SER A 117 -3.37 -19.84 36.14
CA SER A 117 -3.75 -18.93 37.21
C SER A 117 -3.09 -17.56 37.10
N ARG A 118 -1.89 -17.50 36.48
CA ARG A 118 -1.11 -16.27 36.26
C ARG A 118 -1.59 -15.46 35.06
N VAL A 119 -1.93 -16.13 33.96
CA VAL A 119 -2.40 -15.46 32.73
C VAL A 119 -3.90 -15.15 32.77
N TYR A 120 -4.65 -15.85 33.64
CA TYR A 120 -6.08 -15.67 33.82
C TYR A 120 -6.44 -15.60 35.31
N THR A 121 -7.59 -16.16 35.70
CA THR A 121 -8.06 -16.07 37.07
C THR A 121 -7.28 -17.01 38.00
N PRO A 122 -6.96 -16.57 39.23
CA PRO A 122 -7.33 -15.28 39.82
C PRO A 122 -6.29 -14.15 39.62
N ASP A 123 -5.04 -14.43 39.25
CA ASP A 123 -3.95 -13.45 39.40
C ASP A 123 -4.02 -12.28 38.40
N VAL A 124 -4.66 -12.48 37.24
CA VAL A 124 -4.87 -11.39 36.25
C VAL A 124 -5.59 -10.18 36.85
N ALA A 125 -6.39 -10.37 37.91
CA ALA A 125 -7.06 -9.29 38.61
C ALA A 125 -6.06 -8.25 39.18
N ARG A 126 -4.87 -8.70 39.61
CA ARG A 126 -3.81 -7.80 40.11
C ARG A 126 -3.27 -6.89 39.00
N VAL A 127 -3.19 -7.41 37.77
CA VAL A 127 -2.79 -6.63 36.58
C VAL A 127 -3.87 -5.60 36.24
N CYS A 128 -5.16 -6.01 36.29
CA CYS A 128 -6.28 -5.10 36.08
C CYS A 128 -6.30 -3.94 37.09
N LEU A 129 -6.15 -4.24 38.39
CA LEU A 129 -6.10 -3.23 39.44
C LEU A 129 -4.90 -2.29 39.27
N ALA A 130 -3.73 -2.81 38.89
CA ALA A 130 -2.56 -1.98 38.62
C ALA A 130 -2.79 -0.99 37.47
N ILE A 131 -3.52 -1.39 36.42
CA ILE A 131 -3.89 -0.50 35.30
C ILE A 131 -5.00 0.47 35.72
N GLN A 132 -5.95 0.05 36.56
CA GLN A 132 -6.97 0.94 37.10
C GLN A 132 -6.36 2.09 37.91
N GLU A 133 -5.34 1.80 38.73
CA GLU A 133 -4.60 2.82 39.49
C GLU A 133 -3.74 3.73 38.60
N GLN A 134 -3.16 3.16 37.53
CA GLN A 134 -2.19 3.81 36.64
C GLN A 134 -2.45 3.38 35.17
N PRO A 135 -3.35 4.09 34.46
CA PRO A 135 -3.78 3.71 33.10
C PRO A 135 -2.64 3.53 32.09
N GLU A 136 -1.55 4.28 32.24
CA GLU A 136 -0.37 4.22 31.37
C GLU A 136 0.34 2.85 31.40
N LYS A 137 0.13 2.05 32.47
CA LYS A 137 0.63 0.68 32.56
C LYS A 137 0.05 -0.23 31.48
N ALA A 138 -1.07 0.13 30.84
CA ALA A 138 -1.58 -0.59 29.68
C ALA A 138 -0.52 -0.75 28.58
N HIS A 139 0.32 0.27 28.33
CA HIS A 139 1.43 0.20 27.35
C HIS A 139 2.58 -0.72 27.76
N THR A 140 2.54 -1.31 28.95
CA THR A 140 3.60 -2.20 29.46
C THR A 140 3.04 -3.59 29.76
N LEU A 141 1.82 -3.67 30.26
CA LEU A 141 1.19 -4.89 30.77
C LEU A 141 0.19 -5.52 29.80
N THR A 142 -0.10 -4.89 28.66
CA THR A 142 -1.03 -5.43 27.64
C THR A 142 -0.46 -5.34 26.23
N ILE A 143 -1.21 -5.88 25.27
CA ILE A 143 -0.89 -5.83 23.85
C ILE A 143 -0.84 -4.38 23.30
N LYS A 144 -1.45 -3.39 23.99
CA LYS A 144 -1.46 -1.96 23.59
C LYS A 144 -0.06 -1.44 23.24
N ARG A 145 0.98 -2.00 23.87
CA ARG A 145 2.39 -1.68 23.57
C ARG A 145 2.76 -1.80 22.08
N ASN A 146 2.20 -2.76 21.36
CA ASN A 146 2.69 -3.18 20.04
C ASN A 146 1.58 -3.45 19.03
N THR A 147 0.33 -3.08 19.33
CA THR A 147 -0.83 -3.39 18.49
C THR A 147 -1.35 -2.16 17.78
N VAL A 148 -1.59 -2.28 16.48
CA VAL A 148 -2.18 -1.24 15.62
C VAL A 148 -3.51 -1.74 15.08
N ALA A 149 -4.55 -0.90 15.08
CA ALA A 149 -5.78 -1.21 14.36
C ALA A 149 -5.65 -0.72 12.91
N VAL A 150 -5.86 -1.61 11.93
CA VAL A 150 -5.99 -1.24 10.52
C VAL A 150 -7.46 -1.09 10.21
N ILE A 151 -7.94 0.15 10.09
CA ILE A 151 -9.36 0.47 10.06
C ILE A 151 -9.78 0.99 8.69
N SER A 152 -10.83 0.42 8.12
CA SER A 152 -11.46 0.86 6.88
C SER A 152 -12.98 0.78 6.96
N ASP A 153 -13.69 1.51 6.10
CA ASP A 153 -15.12 1.31 5.83
C ASP A 153 -15.38 0.69 4.44
N GLY A 154 -14.30 0.37 3.70
CA GLY A 154 -14.35 -0.21 2.36
C GLY A 154 -14.88 0.74 1.28
N SER A 155 -14.87 2.05 1.53
CA SER A 155 -15.44 3.04 0.61
C SER A 155 -14.50 3.50 -0.51
N ALA A 156 -13.20 3.19 -0.44
CA ALA A 156 -12.21 3.54 -1.45
C ALA A 156 -11.12 2.47 -1.60
N VAL A 157 -11.50 1.19 -1.73
CA VAL A 157 -10.55 0.07 -1.75
C VAL A 157 -9.77 0.04 -3.05
N LEU A 158 -8.47 0.32 -3.00
CA LEU A 158 -7.58 0.31 -4.16
C LEU A 158 -8.15 1.17 -5.31
N GLY A 159 -8.15 0.65 -6.55
CA GLY A 159 -8.85 1.23 -7.70
C GLY A 159 -10.30 0.73 -7.88
N LEU A 160 -10.84 -0.04 -6.93
CA LEU A 160 -12.17 -0.66 -7.03
C LEU A 160 -13.29 0.26 -6.53
N GLY A 161 -12.94 1.30 -5.78
CA GLY A 161 -13.89 2.24 -5.21
C GLY A 161 -14.63 1.67 -4.01
N ASN A 162 -15.91 2.02 -3.88
CA ASN A 162 -16.74 1.60 -2.75
C ASN A 162 -17.28 0.19 -2.98
N ILE A 163 -16.65 -0.79 -2.33
CA ILE A 163 -17.02 -2.22 -2.40
C ILE A 163 -17.55 -2.76 -1.05
N GLY A 164 -17.57 -1.90 -0.03
CA GLY A 164 -18.08 -2.21 1.30
C GLY A 164 -17.08 -2.95 2.21
N ALA A 165 -17.39 -2.94 3.50
CA ALA A 165 -16.53 -3.42 4.59
C ALA A 165 -16.03 -4.86 4.39
N SER A 166 -16.94 -5.80 4.10
CA SER A 166 -16.58 -7.22 3.94
C SER A 166 -15.65 -7.47 2.76
N ALA A 167 -15.82 -6.76 1.65
CA ALA A 167 -14.98 -6.91 0.47
C ALA A 167 -13.60 -6.25 0.65
N ALA A 168 -13.46 -5.30 1.59
CA ALA A 168 -12.20 -4.67 1.95
C ALA A 168 -11.31 -5.55 2.87
N MET A 169 -11.90 -6.50 3.60
CA MET A 169 -11.19 -7.33 4.59
C MET A 169 -9.90 -7.98 4.07
N PRO A 170 -9.85 -8.56 2.85
CA PRO A 170 -8.60 -9.10 2.31
C PRO A 170 -7.49 -8.05 2.23
N VAL A 171 -7.77 -6.81 1.85
CA VAL A 171 -6.74 -5.75 1.78
C VAL A 171 -6.25 -5.42 3.19
N MET A 172 -7.18 -5.29 4.15
CA MET A 172 -6.85 -4.98 5.55
C MET A 172 -6.01 -6.09 6.21
N GLU A 173 -6.35 -7.37 5.98
CA GLU A 173 -5.52 -8.50 6.43
C GLU A 173 -4.12 -8.45 5.82
N GLY A 174 -4.01 -8.08 4.54
CA GLY A 174 -2.73 -7.89 3.87
C GLY A 174 -1.89 -6.82 4.57
N LYS A 175 -2.48 -5.66 4.86
CA LYS A 175 -1.81 -4.58 5.62
C LYS A 175 -1.35 -5.05 7.00
N ALA A 176 -2.21 -5.77 7.73
CA ALA A 176 -1.87 -6.32 9.03
C ALA A 176 -0.69 -7.31 8.98
N LEU A 177 -0.68 -8.19 7.97
CA LEU A 177 0.43 -9.10 7.70
C LEU A 177 1.74 -8.34 7.42
N LEU A 178 1.70 -7.26 6.64
CA LEU A 178 2.87 -6.47 6.27
C LEU A 178 3.44 -5.70 7.48
N PHE A 179 2.58 -5.17 8.37
CA PHE A 179 2.99 -4.62 9.66
C PHE A 179 3.79 -5.64 10.47
N LYS A 180 3.30 -6.89 10.53
CA LYS A 180 3.96 -7.97 11.27
C LYS A 180 5.29 -8.37 10.63
N GLN A 181 5.29 -8.58 9.31
CA GLN A 181 6.45 -9.07 8.57
C GLN A 181 7.61 -8.08 8.58
N PHE A 182 7.34 -6.79 8.35
CA PHE A 182 8.41 -5.80 8.19
C PHE A 182 8.81 -5.09 9.48
N ALA A 183 7.89 -4.91 10.43
CA ALA A 183 8.15 -4.12 11.64
C ALA A 183 7.88 -4.87 12.96
N GLY A 184 7.47 -6.14 12.89
CA GLY A 184 7.12 -6.92 14.08
C GLY A 184 5.91 -6.36 14.84
N ILE A 185 5.06 -5.56 14.19
CA ILE A 185 3.89 -4.93 14.78
C ILE A 185 2.71 -5.90 14.75
N ASP A 186 2.01 -6.05 15.87
CA ASP A 186 0.85 -6.92 16.00
C ASP A 186 -0.40 -6.16 15.50
N ALA A 187 -0.57 -6.02 14.19
CA ALA A 187 -1.70 -5.30 13.61
C ALA A 187 -2.96 -6.16 13.50
N PHE A 188 -4.15 -5.55 13.66
CA PHE A 188 -5.43 -6.24 13.54
C PHE A 188 -6.36 -5.52 12.55
N PRO A 189 -6.92 -6.21 11.53
CA PRO A 189 -7.81 -5.62 10.55
C PRO A 189 -9.23 -5.44 11.09
N ILE A 190 -9.82 -4.26 10.89
CA ILE A 190 -11.18 -3.91 11.32
C ILE A 190 -11.87 -3.15 10.19
N CYS A 191 -12.81 -3.81 9.50
CA CYS A 191 -13.70 -3.14 8.56
C CYS A 191 -15.02 -2.77 9.26
N LEU A 192 -15.41 -1.49 9.22
CA LEU A 192 -16.64 -0.98 9.80
C LEU A 192 -17.74 -0.94 8.75
N ASP A 193 -18.88 -1.59 9.03
CA ASP A 193 -20.06 -1.55 8.15
C ASP A 193 -20.90 -0.28 8.39
N THR A 194 -20.25 0.87 8.31
CA THR A 194 -20.87 2.20 8.36
C THR A 194 -20.01 3.19 7.60
N GLN A 195 -20.67 4.11 6.88
CA GLN A 195 -20.01 5.20 6.16
C GLN A 195 -20.41 6.57 6.73
N ASP A 196 -21.09 6.58 7.89
CA ASP A 196 -21.34 7.81 8.63
C ASP A 196 -20.06 8.25 9.36
N THR A 197 -19.58 9.46 9.04
CA THR A 197 -18.33 10.01 9.59
C THR A 197 -18.31 10.01 11.12
N GLN A 198 -19.42 10.43 11.75
CA GLN A 198 -19.48 10.56 13.20
C GLN A 198 -19.48 9.18 13.88
N GLN A 199 -20.24 8.22 13.35
CA GLN A 199 -20.22 6.84 13.85
C GLN A 199 -18.85 6.18 13.72
N ILE A 200 -18.13 6.42 12.62
CA ILE A 200 -16.75 5.93 12.45
C ILE A 200 -15.86 6.51 13.56
N ILE A 201 -15.88 7.83 13.76
CA ILE A 201 -15.07 8.50 14.79
C ILE A 201 -15.40 7.95 16.18
N GLU A 202 -16.68 7.87 16.54
CA GLU A 202 -17.13 7.36 17.85
C GLU A 202 -16.71 5.91 18.08
N THR A 203 -16.84 5.07 17.05
CA THR A 203 -16.47 3.65 17.12
C THR A 203 -14.96 3.50 17.34
N ILE A 204 -14.14 4.23 16.58
CA ILE A 204 -12.68 4.20 16.71
C ILE A 204 -12.25 4.68 18.10
N LYS A 205 -12.86 5.76 18.60
CA LYS A 205 -12.60 6.27 19.96
C LYS A 205 -12.93 5.25 21.04
N ALA A 206 -14.06 4.55 20.91
CA ALA A 206 -14.47 3.55 21.87
C ALA A 206 -13.50 2.35 21.94
N MET A 207 -12.84 1.99 20.82
CA MET A 207 -11.88 0.87 20.77
C MET A 207 -10.41 1.27 21.00
N ALA A 208 -10.09 2.57 20.95
CA ALA A 208 -8.74 3.10 21.13
C ALA A 208 -8.00 2.61 22.40
N PRO A 209 -8.66 2.33 23.55
CA PRO A 209 -7.96 1.78 24.73
C PRO A 209 -7.13 0.52 24.44
N THR A 210 -7.55 -0.33 23.49
CA THR A 210 -6.87 -1.57 23.12
C THR A 210 -5.57 -1.36 22.33
N PHE A 211 -5.48 -0.28 21.54
CA PHE A 211 -4.45 -0.11 20.52
C PHE A 211 -3.38 0.92 20.91
N GLY A 212 -2.17 0.73 20.40
CA GLY A 212 -1.07 1.68 20.51
C GLY A 212 -1.03 2.70 19.37
N GLY A 213 -1.83 2.48 18.32
CA GLY A 213 -1.99 3.40 17.19
C GLY A 213 -3.11 2.94 16.25
N ILE A 214 -3.59 3.86 15.41
CA ILE A 214 -4.67 3.64 14.44
C ILE A 214 -4.15 3.94 13.04
N ASN A 215 -4.24 2.97 12.15
CA ASN A 215 -3.96 3.12 10.72
C ASN A 215 -5.28 3.16 9.95
N LEU A 216 -5.66 4.32 9.42
CA LEU A 216 -6.82 4.47 8.56
C LEU A 216 -6.46 4.11 7.12
N GLU A 217 -7.34 3.35 6.46
CA GLU A 217 -7.09 2.79 5.13
C GLU A 217 -8.35 2.77 4.28
N ASP A 218 -8.23 3.06 2.98
CA ASP A 218 -9.28 2.90 1.98
C ASP A 218 -10.61 3.61 2.34
N ILE A 219 -10.53 4.80 2.97
CA ILE A 219 -11.68 5.65 3.30
C ILE A 219 -11.78 6.80 2.28
N SER A 220 -12.96 6.97 1.70
CA SER A 220 -13.18 7.93 0.62
C SER A 220 -13.06 9.39 1.04
N SER A 221 -12.48 10.19 0.13
CA SER A 221 -12.49 11.66 0.21
C SER A 221 -13.90 12.21 -0.02
N PRO A 222 -14.32 13.29 0.68
CA PRO A 222 -13.54 14.08 1.64
C PRO A 222 -13.63 13.61 3.10
N ARG A 223 -14.43 12.58 3.41
CA ARG A 223 -14.70 12.16 4.80
C ARG A 223 -13.42 11.75 5.54
N CYS A 224 -12.49 11.11 4.85
CA CYS A 224 -11.22 10.69 5.41
C CYS A 224 -10.43 11.83 6.09
N PHE A 225 -10.53 13.07 5.59
CA PHE A 225 -9.86 14.22 6.19
C PHE A 225 -10.46 14.61 7.53
N ASP A 226 -11.80 14.66 7.62
CA ASP A 226 -12.49 15.03 8.86
C ASP A 226 -12.32 13.93 9.92
N ILE A 227 -12.45 12.67 9.52
CA ILE A 227 -12.20 11.50 10.38
C ILE A 227 -10.79 11.56 10.95
N GLU A 228 -9.77 11.68 10.10
CA GLU A 228 -8.38 11.72 10.55
C GLU A 228 -8.09 12.92 11.47
N LYS A 229 -8.59 14.11 11.10
CA LYS A 229 -8.38 15.33 11.89
C LYS A 229 -8.98 15.17 13.28
N ARG A 230 -10.27 14.81 13.36
CA ARG A 230 -11.00 14.63 14.63
C ARG A 230 -10.35 13.57 15.50
N LEU A 231 -9.91 12.45 14.91
CA LEU A 231 -9.24 11.40 15.66
C LEU A 231 -7.86 11.84 16.19
N ASN A 232 -7.07 12.58 15.41
CA ASN A 232 -5.81 13.16 15.90
C ASN A 232 -6.02 14.19 17.03
N GLU A 233 -7.12 14.93 17.02
CA GLU A 233 -7.45 15.92 18.06
C GLU A 233 -8.02 15.27 19.34
N GLU A 234 -8.65 14.10 19.23
CA GLU A 234 -9.43 13.49 20.33
C GLU A 234 -8.81 12.22 20.92
N LEU A 235 -7.79 11.65 20.30
CA LEU A 235 -7.08 10.47 20.79
C LEU A 235 -5.70 10.83 21.34
N ASP A 236 -5.26 10.03 22.31
CA ASP A 236 -3.93 10.10 22.91
C ASP A 236 -2.96 9.08 22.29
N ILE A 237 -3.28 8.55 21.11
CA ILE A 237 -2.48 7.59 20.35
C ILE A 237 -2.37 8.03 18.90
N PRO A 238 -1.28 7.70 18.20
CA PRO A 238 -1.05 8.16 16.84
C PRO A 238 -2.10 7.60 15.87
N VAL A 239 -2.65 8.49 15.06
CA VAL A 239 -3.58 8.18 13.97
C VAL A 239 -2.91 8.56 12.65
N PHE A 240 -2.90 7.64 11.69
CA PHE A 240 -2.24 7.83 10.41
C PHE A 240 -3.10 7.26 9.29
N HIS A 241 -3.45 8.09 8.31
CA HIS A 241 -4.07 7.62 7.08
C HIS A 241 -3.01 7.29 6.01
N ASP A 242 -2.88 6.00 5.66
CA ASP A 242 -1.77 5.54 4.80
C ASP A 242 -1.92 6.02 3.35
N ASP A 243 -3.12 5.99 2.77
CA ASP A 243 -3.36 6.48 1.40
C ASP A 243 -3.03 7.97 1.21
N GLN A 244 -3.09 8.74 2.30
CA GLN A 244 -2.72 10.16 2.29
C GLN A 244 -1.23 10.33 2.58
N HIS A 245 -0.83 10.04 3.81
CA HIS A 245 0.51 10.40 4.31
C HIS A 245 1.56 9.37 3.91
N GLY A 246 1.20 8.09 3.85
CA GLY A 246 2.10 7.04 3.37
C GLY A 246 2.52 7.28 1.92
N THR A 247 1.54 7.56 1.05
CA THR A 247 1.79 7.96 -0.33
C THR A 247 2.70 9.19 -0.42
N ALA A 248 2.40 10.23 0.35
CA ALA A 248 3.17 11.48 0.36
C ALA A 248 4.63 11.29 0.81
N VAL A 249 4.85 10.46 1.83
CA VAL A 249 6.20 10.16 2.36
C VAL A 249 7.04 9.42 1.34
N VAL A 250 6.52 8.35 0.73
CA VAL A 250 7.28 7.55 -0.24
C VAL A 250 7.49 8.30 -1.55
N LEU A 251 6.48 9.08 -1.99
CA LEU A 251 6.62 9.97 -3.13
C LEU A 251 7.74 10.98 -2.92
N LEU A 252 7.76 11.66 -1.77
CA LEU A 252 8.81 12.64 -1.48
C LEU A 252 10.19 11.97 -1.43
N ALA A 253 10.30 10.78 -0.83
CA ALA A 253 11.55 10.04 -0.77
C ALA A 253 12.09 9.71 -2.17
N GLY A 254 11.23 9.20 -3.06
CA GLY A 254 11.57 8.96 -4.46
C GLY A 254 11.97 10.26 -5.16
N LEU A 255 11.19 11.32 -4.99
CA LEU A 255 11.46 12.61 -5.63
C LEU A 255 12.82 13.20 -5.19
N MET A 256 13.14 13.13 -3.90
CA MET A 256 14.44 13.58 -3.38
C MET A 256 15.61 12.90 -4.08
N ASN A 257 15.52 11.59 -4.33
CA ASN A 257 16.54 10.86 -5.06
C ASN A 257 16.51 11.14 -6.57
N ALA A 258 15.33 11.24 -7.19
CA ALA A 258 15.20 11.63 -8.59
C ALA A 258 15.84 12.99 -8.86
N MET A 259 15.64 13.96 -7.96
CA MET A 259 16.23 15.30 -8.05
C MET A 259 17.75 15.29 -7.96
N LYS A 260 18.34 14.38 -7.17
CA LYS A 260 19.79 14.17 -7.16
C LYS A 260 20.29 13.55 -8.47
N VAL A 261 19.53 12.64 -9.09
CA VAL A 261 19.86 12.04 -10.39
C VAL A 261 19.91 13.11 -11.49
N VAL A 262 18.91 13.99 -11.55
CA VAL A 262 18.84 15.06 -12.57
C VAL A 262 19.59 16.35 -12.20
N GLY A 263 20.19 16.40 -11.00
CA GLY A 263 20.98 17.54 -10.54
C GLY A 263 20.17 18.82 -10.30
N LYS A 264 18.88 18.72 -9.95
CA LYS A 264 17.98 19.87 -9.75
C LYS A 264 17.63 20.04 -8.27
N PRO A 265 17.74 21.25 -7.69
CA PRO A 265 17.31 21.49 -6.32
C PRO A 265 15.77 21.61 -6.22
N LEU A 266 15.19 21.04 -5.15
CA LEU A 266 13.73 21.00 -4.92
C LEU A 266 13.06 22.39 -4.92
N ASP A 267 13.78 23.45 -4.53
CA ASP A 267 13.21 24.79 -4.43
C ASP A 267 13.23 25.57 -5.77
N LYS A 268 13.75 24.96 -6.85
CA LYS A 268 13.81 25.55 -8.20
C LYS A 268 12.95 24.83 -9.23
N ILE A 269 12.44 23.64 -8.91
CA ILE A 269 11.63 22.86 -9.84
C ILE A 269 10.20 23.38 -9.96
N ARG A 270 9.59 23.19 -11.13
CA ARG A 270 8.15 23.26 -11.33
C ARG A 270 7.55 21.85 -11.36
N VAL A 271 6.57 21.63 -10.49
CA VAL A 271 5.88 20.34 -10.33
C VAL A 271 4.43 20.48 -10.79
N VAL A 272 3.95 19.57 -11.62
CA VAL A 272 2.54 19.43 -11.96
C VAL A 272 2.01 18.17 -11.28
N VAL A 273 0.98 18.33 -10.43
CA VAL A 273 0.28 17.25 -9.74
C VAL A 273 -1.09 17.05 -10.39
N CYS A 274 -1.34 15.87 -10.95
CA CYS A 274 -2.60 15.51 -11.55
C CYS A 274 -3.42 14.62 -10.61
N GLY A 275 -4.61 15.09 -10.24
CA GLY A 275 -5.49 14.44 -9.26
C GLY A 275 -5.34 15.05 -7.87
N ILE A 276 -6.22 15.99 -7.51
CA ILE A 276 -6.23 16.73 -6.25
C ILE A 276 -7.31 16.16 -5.31
N GLY A 277 -7.21 14.85 -5.09
CA GLY A 277 -7.95 14.12 -4.05
C GLY A 277 -7.17 14.05 -2.72
N ALA A 278 -7.45 13.02 -1.92
CA ALA A 278 -6.78 12.78 -0.63
C ALA A 278 -5.25 12.70 -0.75
N ALA A 279 -4.76 11.81 -1.62
CA ALA A 279 -3.34 11.65 -1.89
C ALA A 279 -2.71 12.91 -2.49
N GLY A 280 -3.32 13.52 -3.52
CA GLY A 280 -2.77 14.69 -4.21
C GLY A 280 -2.61 15.92 -3.30
N LEU A 281 -3.59 16.17 -2.43
CA LEU A 281 -3.50 17.24 -1.43
C LEU A 281 -2.40 16.98 -0.41
N SER A 282 -2.33 15.76 0.14
CA SER A 282 -1.32 15.40 1.13
C SER A 282 0.11 15.41 0.55
N CYS A 283 0.29 14.85 -0.65
CA CYS A 283 1.55 14.90 -1.39
C CYS A 283 1.98 16.35 -1.63
N THR A 284 1.07 17.23 -2.02
CA THR A 284 1.38 18.64 -2.27
C THR A 284 1.82 19.37 -0.99
N LYS A 285 1.11 19.17 0.12
CA LYS A 285 1.53 19.72 1.43
C LYS A 285 2.92 19.23 1.83
N MET A 286 3.21 17.94 1.63
CA MET A 286 4.51 17.34 1.91
C MET A 286 5.62 17.92 1.03
N LEU A 287 5.36 18.14 -0.27
CA LEU A 287 6.28 18.79 -1.20
C LEU A 287 6.58 20.23 -0.78
N MET A 288 5.55 20.99 -0.38
CA MET A 288 5.71 22.36 0.14
C MET A 288 6.55 22.37 1.41
N ALA A 289 6.28 21.46 2.36
CA ALA A 289 7.06 21.31 3.59
C ALA A 289 8.52 20.93 3.33
N ALA A 290 8.79 20.20 2.24
CA ALA A 290 10.14 19.88 1.78
C ALA A 290 10.85 21.03 1.04
N GLY A 291 10.13 22.11 0.73
CA GLY A 291 10.68 23.34 0.13
C GLY A 291 10.37 23.54 -1.36
N VAL A 292 9.49 22.73 -1.97
CA VAL A 292 9.03 22.95 -3.35
C VAL A 292 8.12 24.18 -3.40
N LYS A 293 8.44 25.14 -4.28
CA LYS A 293 7.76 26.44 -4.34
C LYS A 293 6.74 26.57 -5.48
N ASN A 294 6.97 25.88 -6.60
CA ASN A 294 6.15 26.01 -7.80
C ASN A 294 5.43 24.69 -8.07
N ILE A 295 4.22 24.57 -7.56
CA ILE A 295 3.35 23.39 -7.71
C ILE A 295 2.09 23.84 -8.43
N ILE A 296 1.67 23.11 -9.47
CA ILE A 296 0.42 23.35 -10.20
C ILE A 296 -0.43 22.10 -10.07
N GLY A 297 -1.66 22.26 -9.59
CA GLY A 297 -2.62 21.17 -9.49
C GLY A 297 -3.50 21.12 -10.72
N TYR A 298 -3.75 19.92 -11.25
CA TYR A 298 -4.65 19.69 -12.36
C TYR A 298 -5.69 18.63 -11.98
N ASP A 299 -6.98 18.95 -12.13
CA ASP A 299 -8.09 18.03 -11.86
C ASP A 299 -9.20 18.22 -12.91
N LYS A 300 -10.41 17.69 -12.66
CA LYS A 300 -11.57 17.78 -13.56
C LYS A 300 -11.96 19.22 -13.92
N ALA A 301 -11.64 20.18 -13.07
CA ALA A 301 -11.84 21.62 -13.34
C ALA A 301 -10.71 22.25 -14.18
N GLY A 302 -9.75 21.46 -14.66
CA GLY A 302 -8.52 21.92 -15.28
C GLY A 302 -7.45 22.29 -14.24
N ALA A 303 -6.54 23.16 -14.63
CA ALA A 303 -5.53 23.69 -13.72
C ALA A 303 -6.16 24.56 -12.63
N LEU A 304 -5.86 24.26 -11.36
CA LEU A 304 -6.40 24.98 -10.22
C LEU A 304 -5.70 26.33 -10.06
N THR A 305 -6.48 27.41 -9.97
CA THR A 305 -5.98 28.78 -9.81
C THR A 305 -6.87 29.57 -8.86
N ARG A 306 -6.25 30.46 -8.07
CA ARG A 306 -6.94 31.38 -7.14
C ARG A 306 -7.94 32.34 -7.80
N ASP A 307 -7.93 32.44 -9.13
CA ASP A 307 -8.87 33.29 -9.88
C ASP A 307 -10.25 32.63 -10.05
N VAL A 308 -10.38 31.35 -9.71
CA VAL A 308 -11.63 30.58 -9.80
C VAL A 308 -12.10 30.20 -8.39
N GLN A 309 -13.41 30.26 -8.17
CA GLN A 309 -14.05 29.76 -6.94
C GLN A 309 -14.45 28.30 -7.13
N TYR A 310 -14.09 27.46 -6.17
CA TYR A 310 -14.39 26.02 -6.21
C TYR A 310 -15.31 25.63 -5.05
N ASP A 311 -16.37 24.88 -5.37
CA ASP A 311 -17.27 24.32 -4.35
C ASP A 311 -16.56 23.30 -3.45
N ASN A 312 -15.50 22.66 -3.97
CA ASN A 312 -14.66 21.76 -3.19
C ASN A 312 -13.66 22.56 -2.34
N PRO A 313 -13.78 22.56 -1.00
CA PRO A 313 -12.92 23.34 -0.12
C PRO A 313 -11.44 22.93 -0.20
N HIS A 314 -11.15 21.67 -0.55
CA HIS A 314 -9.77 21.22 -0.75
C HIS A 314 -9.16 21.80 -2.02
N TRP A 315 -9.94 21.91 -3.10
CA TRP A 315 -9.50 22.58 -4.32
C TRP A 315 -9.34 24.08 -4.11
N GLN A 316 -10.25 24.70 -3.35
CA GLN A 316 -10.14 26.11 -2.97
C GLN A 316 -8.83 26.37 -2.21
N TRP A 317 -8.56 25.59 -1.15
CA TRP A 317 -7.30 25.70 -0.42
C TRP A 317 -6.09 25.48 -1.35
N PHE A 318 -6.14 24.47 -2.22
CA PHE A 318 -5.04 24.18 -3.15
C PHE A 318 -4.75 25.36 -4.07
N ALA A 319 -5.79 25.92 -4.68
CA ALA A 319 -5.71 27.05 -5.61
C ALA A 319 -5.14 28.31 -4.94
N GLU A 320 -5.46 28.55 -3.67
CA GLU A 320 -4.97 29.70 -2.89
C GLU A 320 -3.51 29.58 -2.46
N ASN A 321 -3.00 28.36 -2.30
CA ASN A 321 -1.69 28.08 -1.71
C ASN A 321 -0.63 27.63 -2.74
N THR A 322 -1.02 27.40 -4.00
CA THR A 322 -0.15 26.89 -5.06
C THR A 322 -0.30 27.72 -6.34
N ASN A 323 0.26 27.23 -7.45
CA ASN A 323 0.19 27.84 -8.78
C ASN A 323 0.52 29.36 -8.75
N PRO A 324 1.73 29.74 -8.29
CA PRO A 324 2.07 31.14 -8.08
C PRO A 324 1.94 31.99 -9.35
N GLU A 325 2.18 31.37 -10.51
CA GLU A 325 2.10 31.99 -11.85
C GLU A 325 0.68 32.01 -12.43
N ARG A 326 -0.32 31.43 -11.74
CA ARG A 326 -1.72 31.36 -12.19
C ARG A 326 -1.85 30.73 -13.58
N LYS A 327 -1.04 29.71 -13.87
CA LYS A 327 -1.15 28.97 -15.13
C LYS A 327 -2.52 28.31 -15.23
N THR A 328 -3.14 28.41 -16.39
CA THR A 328 -4.42 27.79 -16.73
C THR A 328 -4.28 26.93 -17.98
N GLY A 329 -5.33 26.19 -18.34
CA GLY A 329 -5.38 25.37 -19.55
C GLY A 329 -5.43 23.87 -19.29
N THR A 330 -5.18 23.12 -20.36
CA THR A 330 -5.08 21.65 -20.41
C THR A 330 -3.80 21.14 -19.72
N ILE A 331 -3.77 19.84 -19.45
CA ILE A 331 -2.60 19.20 -18.81
C ILE A 331 -1.30 19.44 -19.61
N GLY A 332 -1.37 19.35 -20.94
CA GLY A 332 -0.22 19.57 -21.82
C GLY A 332 0.29 21.02 -21.80
N GLU A 333 -0.60 22.00 -21.64
CA GLU A 333 -0.24 23.43 -21.56
C GLU A 333 0.44 23.76 -20.22
N VAL A 334 -0.05 23.20 -19.11
CA VAL A 334 0.58 23.44 -17.80
C VAL A 334 1.88 22.67 -17.62
N LEU A 335 2.06 21.55 -18.33
CA LEU A 335 3.29 20.76 -18.34
C LEU A 335 4.43 21.39 -19.13
N GLU A 336 4.16 22.38 -19.98
CA GLU A 336 5.19 23.04 -20.76
C GLU A 336 6.25 23.68 -19.84
N GLY A 337 7.48 23.20 -19.98
CA GLY A 337 8.62 23.58 -19.14
C GLY A 337 8.53 23.13 -17.67
N ALA A 338 7.65 22.20 -17.31
CA ALA A 338 7.64 21.60 -15.98
C ALA A 338 8.79 20.58 -15.84
N ASP A 339 9.38 20.49 -14.65
CA ASP A 339 10.47 19.53 -14.36
C ASP A 339 9.93 18.17 -13.96
N VAL A 340 8.79 18.16 -13.26
CA VAL A 340 8.22 16.97 -12.64
C VAL A 340 6.73 16.88 -12.92
N PHE A 341 6.28 15.70 -13.35
CA PHE A 341 4.88 15.31 -13.34
C PHE A 341 4.65 14.27 -12.25
N ILE A 342 3.58 14.44 -11.48
CA ILE A 342 3.08 13.49 -10.50
C ILE A 342 1.61 13.19 -10.83
N GLY A 343 1.33 11.94 -11.18
CA GLY A 343 -0.01 11.43 -11.43
C GLY A 343 -0.52 10.64 -10.22
N LEU A 344 -1.67 11.08 -9.69
CA LEU A 344 -2.42 10.45 -8.58
C LEU A 344 -3.90 10.38 -8.96
N SER A 345 -4.18 10.05 -10.23
CA SER A 345 -5.48 10.18 -10.86
C SER A 345 -5.96 8.88 -11.50
N ARG A 346 -6.25 8.89 -12.81
CA ARG A 346 -6.69 7.73 -13.61
C ARG A 346 -5.74 7.50 -14.77
N GLY A 347 -5.73 6.28 -15.30
CA GLY A 347 -4.90 5.93 -16.45
C GLY A 347 -5.21 6.73 -17.72
N GLY A 348 -4.19 6.91 -18.57
CA GLY A 348 -4.29 7.52 -19.90
C GLY A 348 -4.53 9.04 -19.94
N VAL A 349 -4.30 9.75 -18.83
CA VAL A 349 -4.45 11.22 -18.77
C VAL A 349 -3.27 11.95 -19.42
N LEU A 350 -2.08 11.34 -19.40
CA LEU A 350 -0.85 11.94 -19.90
C LEU A 350 -0.48 11.30 -21.25
N LYS A 351 -0.16 12.13 -22.25
CA LYS A 351 0.31 11.65 -23.56
C LYS A 351 1.81 11.85 -23.72
N ARG A 352 2.45 11.02 -24.54
CA ARG A 352 3.87 11.16 -24.89
C ARG A 352 4.23 12.57 -25.38
N GLU A 353 3.37 13.19 -26.18
CA GLU A 353 3.53 14.57 -26.69
C GLU A 353 3.59 15.63 -25.57
N ASP A 354 2.91 15.40 -24.45
CA ASP A 354 2.94 16.31 -23.30
C ASP A 354 4.29 16.22 -22.57
N VAL A 355 4.82 14.99 -22.44
CA VAL A 355 6.14 14.76 -21.82
C VAL A 355 7.28 15.36 -22.64
N MET A 356 7.15 15.39 -23.98
CA MET A 356 8.12 16.06 -24.86
C MET A 356 8.20 17.58 -24.64
N LYS A 357 7.15 18.21 -24.10
CA LYS A 357 7.11 19.66 -23.82
C LYS A 357 7.65 20.03 -22.44
N MET A 358 7.96 19.04 -21.60
CA MET A 358 8.55 19.26 -20.28
C MET A 358 9.98 19.82 -20.38
N ALA A 359 10.51 20.29 -19.25
CA ALA A 359 11.89 20.75 -19.16
C ALA A 359 12.89 19.62 -19.46
N SER A 360 14.15 19.98 -19.76
CA SER A 360 15.22 18.99 -19.98
C SER A 360 15.35 18.05 -18.79
N GLN A 361 15.56 16.75 -19.05
CA GLN A 361 15.52 15.69 -18.04
C GLN A 361 14.20 15.66 -17.23
N PRO A 362 13.06 15.35 -17.89
CA PRO A 362 11.77 15.24 -17.21
C PRO A 362 11.79 14.11 -16.17
N VAL A 363 11.15 14.34 -15.03
CA VAL A 363 10.84 13.29 -14.04
C VAL A 363 9.35 13.02 -14.06
N VAL A 364 8.95 11.77 -14.28
CA VAL A 364 7.54 11.38 -14.43
C VAL A 364 7.18 10.30 -13.42
N PHE A 365 6.32 10.63 -12.46
CA PHE A 365 5.76 9.69 -11.49
C PHE A 365 4.31 9.41 -11.90
N ALA A 366 4.05 8.27 -12.56
CA ALA A 366 2.71 7.88 -13.03
C ALA A 366 2.17 6.77 -12.12
N MET A 367 1.46 7.16 -11.05
CA MET A 367 1.17 6.29 -9.91
C MET A 367 -0.27 5.76 -9.86
N ALA A 368 -1.12 6.07 -10.85
CA ALA A 368 -2.44 5.45 -10.93
C ALA A 368 -2.33 3.91 -11.05
N ASN A 369 -3.26 3.21 -10.41
CA ASN A 369 -3.40 1.75 -10.45
C ASN A 369 -4.79 1.37 -10.94
N PRO A 370 -4.95 0.24 -11.66
CA PRO A 370 -3.89 -0.65 -12.15
C PRO A 370 -3.13 -0.10 -13.39
N ASP A 371 -3.73 0.85 -14.09
CA ASP A 371 -3.17 1.46 -15.30
C ASP A 371 -2.65 2.88 -14.97
N PRO A 372 -1.35 3.14 -15.19
CA PRO A 372 -0.73 4.44 -14.89
C PRO A 372 -1.22 5.53 -15.85
N GLU A 373 -1.00 6.80 -15.48
CA GLU A 373 -1.34 7.96 -16.31
C GLU A 373 -0.74 7.89 -17.73
N ILE A 374 0.43 7.27 -17.86
CA ILE A 374 1.13 6.92 -19.10
C ILE A 374 1.96 5.65 -18.86
N HIS A 375 2.08 4.74 -19.83
CA HIS A 375 2.95 3.57 -19.67
C HIS A 375 4.43 3.97 -19.75
N PRO A 376 5.32 3.41 -18.88
CA PRO A 376 6.76 3.72 -18.93
C PRO A 376 7.39 3.54 -20.30
N ALA A 377 7.06 2.44 -20.99
CA ALA A 377 7.55 2.13 -22.34
C ALA A 377 7.25 3.22 -23.39
N GLU A 378 6.25 4.07 -23.16
CA GLU A 378 5.91 5.19 -24.04
C GLU A 378 6.79 6.42 -23.84
N ILE A 379 7.65 6.48 -22.82
CA ILE A 379 8.46 7.66 -22.48
C ILE A 379 9.87 7.34 -21.97
N GLU A 380 10.29 6.08 -21.97
CA GLU A 380 11.62 5.63 -21.53
C GLU A 380 12.79 6.32 -22.24
N ASP A 381 12.60 6.75 -23.49
CA ASP A 381 13.59 7.49 -24.28
C ASP A 381 13.54 9.02 -24.07
N ILE A 382 12.54 9.54 -23.33
CA ILE A 382 12.33 10.97 -23.10
C ILE A 382 12.58 11.34 -21.63
N ALA A 383 11.97 10.61 -20.71
CA ALA A 383 12.02 10.91 -19.29
C ALA A 383 13.35 10.44 -18.69
N ALA A 384 13.99 11.30 -17.89
CA ALA A 384 15.23 10.97 -17.21
C ALA A 384 15.00 10.03 -16.03
N VAL A 385 13.83 10.10 -15.38
CA VAL A 385 13.43 9.20 -14.30
C VAL A 385 11.95 8.92 -14.43
N ILE A 386 11.58 7.64 -14.36
CA ILE A 386 10.19 7.18 -14.36
C ILE A 386 9.95 6.40 -13.08
N ALA A 387 8.82 6.65 -12.42
CA ALA A 387 8.35 5.89 -11.27
C ALA A 387 6.86 5.59 -11.42
N THR A 388 6.41 4.45 -10.87
CA THR A 388 5.00 4.03 -10.95
C THR A 388 4.50 3.46 -9.62
N GLY A 389 3.20 3.21 -9.50
CA GLY A 389 2.65 2.45 -8.37
C GLY A 389 2.80 0.93 -8.50
N ARG A 390 3.23 0.43 -9.67
CA ARG A 390 3.22 -1.01 -9.99
C ARG A 390 4.54 -1.68 -9.68
N SER A 391 4.49 -2.95 -9.28
CA SER A 391 5.64 -3.75 -8.87
C SER A 391 6.44 -4.35 -10.02
N ASP A 392 5.88 -4.36 -11.24
CA ASP A 392 6.50 -4.91 -12.44
C ASP A 392 7.45 -3.93 -13.14
N TYR A 393 7.49 -2.67 -12.70
CA TYR A 393 8.42 -1.65 -13.20
C TYR A 393 9.48 -1.26 -12.15
N PRO A 394 10.65 -0.75 -12.58
CA PRO A 394 11.58 -0.07 -11.68
C PRO A 394 10.90 1.10 -10.95
N ASN A 395 11.49 1.50 -9.82
CA ASN A 395 11.03 2.67 -9.04
C ASN A 395 9.55 2.61 -8.62
N GLN A 396 9.13 1.50 -8.00
CA GLN A 396 7.80 1.40 -7.43
C GLN A 396 7.64 2.32 -6.22
N ILE A 397 6.73 3.28 -6.30
CA ILE A 397 6.28 4.09 -5.17
C ILE A 397 5.17 3.32 -4.45
N ASN A 398 5.53 2.70 -3.32
CA ASN A 398 4.64 1.84 -2.55
C ASN A 398 4.65 2.20 -1.06
N ASN A 399 3.47 2.45 -0.50
CA ASN A 399 3.27 2.87 0.89
C ASN A 399 3.81 1.87 1.92
N VAL A 400 4.01 0.61 1.54
CA VAL A 400 4.69 -0.43 2.34
C VAL A 400 6.08 0.01 2.81
N LEU A 401 6.75 0.90 2.08
CA LEU A 401 8.03 1.46 2.52
C LEU A 401 7.89 2.41 3.72
N CYS A 402 6.71 2.95 4.01
CA CYS A 402 6.48 3.96 5.04
C CYS A 402 5.81 3.39 6.28
N PHE A 403 4.58 2.85 6.17
CA PHE A 403 3.74 2.58 7.34
C PHE A 403 4.39 1.64 8.38
N PRO A 404 5.14 0.57 8.04
CA PRO A 404 5.73 -0.29 9.05
C PRO A 404 6.77 0.47 9.90
N GLY A 405 7.63 1.25 9.23
CA GLY A 405 8.70 2.00 9.89
C GLY A 405 8.19 3.17 10.73
N ILE A 406 7.22 3.93 10.22
CA ILE A 406 6.70 5.10 10.92
C ILE A 406 5.97 4.71 12.21
N PHE A 407 5.16 3.64 12.18
CA PHE A 407 4.53 3.09 13.36
C PHE A 407 5.53 2.42 14.30
N ARG A 408 6.58 1.76 13.78
CA ARG A 408 7.63 1.19 14.65
C ARG A 408 8.28 2.28 15.50
N GLY A 409 8.63 3.41 14.88
CA GLY A 409 9.15 4.59 15.57
C GLY A 409 8.15 5.15 16.58
N ALA A 410 6.92 5.42 16.14
CA ALA A 410 5.87 5.99 16.99
C ALA A 410 5.53 5.11 18.22
N LEU A 411 5.45 3.79 18.05
CA LEU A 411 5.18 2.85 19.15
C LEU A 411 6.35 2.75 20.13
N ASP A 412 7.59 2.75 19.63
CA ASP A 412 8.79 2.64 20.47
C ASP A 412 8.96 3.82 21.41
N CYS A 413 8.68 5.03 20.93
CA CYS A 413 8.72 6.26 21.73
C CYS A 413 7.37 6.64 22.38
N ARG A 414 6.33 5.81 22.19
CA ARG A 414 4.95 6.07 22.65
C ARG A 414 4.48 7.47 22.25
N ALA A 415 4.72 7.83 20.99
CA ALA A 415 4.30 9.11 20.44
C ALA A 415 2.81 9.36 20.72
N GLU A 416 2.45 10.61 20.97
CA GLU A 416 1.05 11.03 21.08
C GLU A 416 0.40 11.15 19.69
N THR A 417 1.15 11.62 18.70
CA THR A 417 0.72 11.78 17.31
C THR A 417 1.88 11.51 16.33
N ILE A 418 1.57 11.37 15.04
CA ILE A 418 2.55 11.38 13.95
C ILE A 418 2.46 12.74 13.24
N ASN A 419 3.33 13.66 13.65
CA ASN A 419 3.33 15.03 13.13
C ASN A 419 4.09 15.19 11.80
N GLU A 420 4.07 16.39 11.22
CA GLU A 420 4.71 16.67 9.92
C GLU A 420 6.23 16.46 9.94
N GLU A 421 6.92 16.83 11.03
CA GLU A 421 8.36 16.60 11.14
C GLU A 421 8.72 15.11 11.13
N MET A 422 7.90 14.26 11.77
CA MET A 422 8.07 12.80 11.74
C MET A 422 7.86 12.24 10.33
N LYS A 423 6.86 12.73 9.59
CA LYS A 423 6.61 12.31 8.19
C LYS A 423 7.76 12.74 7.27
N LEU A 424 8.24 13.97 7.39
CA LEU A 424 9.40 14.46 6.63
C LEU A 424 10.68 13.69 6.99
N ALA A 425 10.86 13.34 8.26
CA ALA A 425 11.97 12.50 8.72
C ALA A 425 11.90 11.09 8.12
N ALA A 426 10.71 10.49 8.04
CA ALA A 426 10.51 9.20 7.37
C ALA A 426 10.86 9.27 5.88
N ALA A 427 10.44 10.30 5.16
CA ALA A 427 10.77 10.48 3.74
C ALA A 427 12.29 10.60 3.52
N LYS A 428 12.97 11.40 4.35
CA LYS A 428 14.43 11.53 4.35
C LYS A 428 15.13 10.21 4.65
N ALA A 429 14.61 9.45 5.61
CA ALA A 429 15.15 8.15 5.98
C ALA A 429 15.08 7.16 4.80
N ILE A 430 13.92 7.03 4.15
CA ILE A 430 13.75 6.16 2.97
C ILE A 430 14.70 6.57 1.86
N ALA A 431 14.78 7.87 1.54
CA ALA A 431 15.68 8.37 0.50
C ALA A 431 17.16 8.07 0.81
N SER A 432 17.55 8.14 2.09
CA SER A 432 18.93 7.94 2.54
C SER A 432 19.42 6.48 2.48
N VAL A 433 18.51 5.51 2.37
CA VAL A 433 18.87 4.08 2.25
C VAL A 433 19.64 3.81 0.95
N ILE A 434 19.40 4.60 -0.11
CA ILE A 434 20.13 4.48 -1.38
C ILE A 434 21.37 5.38 -1.35
N SER A 435 22.54 4.74 -1.42
CA SER A 435 23.81 5.44 -1.47
C SER A 435 24.00 6.23 -2.78
N ASP A 436 24.90 7.21 -2.78
CA ASP A 436 25.20 8.00 -3.98
C ASP A 436 25.78 7.15 -5.12
N HIS A 437 26.40 6.00 -4.81
CA HIS A 437 26.99 5.10 -5.80
C HIS A 437 25.96 4.18 -6.47
N GLU A 438 24.89 3.82 -5.77
CA GLU A 438 23.82 2.97 -6.31
C GLU A 438 22.75 3.79 -7.03
N ARG A 439 22.59 5.06 -6.65
CA ARG A 439 21.54 5.93 -7.18
C ARG A 439 21.71 6.14 -8.68
N ASN A 440 20.68 5.78 -9.43
CA ASN A 440 20.62 5.95 -10.88
C ASN A 440 19.15 6.09 -11.33
N PRO A 441 18.88 6.41 -12.61
CA PRO A 441 17.52 6.55 -13.13
C PRO A 441 16.54 5.40 -12.81
N GLY A 442 17.03 4.16 -12.75
CA GLY A 442 16.24 2.96 -12.44
C GLY A 442 16.22 2.58 -10.96
N TYR A 443 16.90 3.33 -10.09
CA TYR A 443 16.97 3.04 -8.66
C TYR A 443 16.99 4.32 -7.81
N ILE A 444 15.81 4.91 -7.64
CA ILE A 444 15.57 6.10 -6.78
C ILE A 444 14.82 5.78 -5.48
N ILE A 445 14.24 4.58 -5.36
CA ILE A 445 13.47 4.14 -4.20
C ILE A 445 13.89 2.70 -3.84
N PRO A 446 14.13 2.38 -2.55
CA PRO A 446 14.59 1.06 -2.17
C PRO A 446 13.48 0.02 -2.39
N SER A 447 13.88 -1.24 -2.55
CA SER A 447 12.93 -2.35 -2.55
C SER A 447 12.18 -2.42 -1.21
N VAL A 448 10.90 -2.83 -1.25
CA VAL A 448 10.10 -3.13 -0.03
C VAL A 448 10.75 -4.20 0.86
N PHE A 449 11.63 -5.03 0.29
CA PHE A 449 12.37 -6.07 1.01
C PHE A 449 13.73 -5.60 1.55
N ASN A 450 14.10 -4.33 1.35
CA ASN A 450 15.34 -3.81 1.91
C ASN A 450 15.21 -3.71 3.44
N GLN A 451 15.98 -4.54 4.14
CA GLN A 451 15.91 -4.70 5.60
C GLN A 451 16.32 -3.43 6.38
N ASN A 452 17.00 -2.48 5.74
CA ASN A 452 17.45 -1.25 6.39
C ASN A 452 16.37 -0.17 6.46
N VAL A 453 15.30 -0.26 5.66
CA VAL A 453 14.28 0.78 5.53
C VAL A 453 13.56 1.03 6.86
N VAL A 454 13.03 -0.02 7.49
CA VAL A 454 12.27 0.09 8.75
C VAL A 454 13.13 0.65 9.87
N GLN A 455 14.38 0.20 9.99
CA GLN A 455 15.30 0.68 11.02
C GLN A 455 15.70 2.15 10.80
N ALA A 456 15.96 2.54 9.54
CA ALA A 456 16.27 3.93 9.20
C ALA A 456 15.10 4.87 9.53
N ILE A 457 13.87 4.48 9.14
CA ILE A 457 12.67 5.26 9.44
C ILE A 457 12.46 5.36 10.94
N ARG A 458 12.47 4.22 11.67
CA ARG A 458 12.30 4.21 13.12
C ARG A 458 13.25 5.20 13.78
N THR A 459 14.52 5.18 13.39
CA THR A 459 15.55 6.03 13.99
C THR A 459 15.20 7.52 13.84
N GLN A 460 14.95 7.95 12.59
CA GLN A 460 14.66 9.34 12.27
C GLN A 460 13.30 9.81 12.81
N VAL A 461 12.30 8.92 12.86
CA VAL A 461 10.97 9.22 13.40
C VAL A 461 11.02 9.38 14.92
N VAL A 462 11.78 8.53 15.64
CA VAL A 462 11.97 8.69 17.09
C VAL A 462 12.70 10.00 17.39
N ASP A 463 13.78 10.30 16.67
CA ASP A 463 14.50 11.58 16.81
C ASP A 463 13.59 12.79 16.59
N ALA A 464 12.77 12.75 15.53
CA ALA A 464 11.80 13.80 15.25
C ALA A 464 10.77 13.93 16.38
N ALA A 465 10.22 12.82 16.87
CA ALA A 465 9.22 12.80 17.94
C ALA A 465 9.78 13.35 19.27
N ILE A 466 11.04 13.05 19.59
CA ILE A 466 11.73 13.60 20.77
C ILE A 466 11.91 15.11 20.58
N ARG A 467 12.41 15.55 19.43
CA ARG A 467 12.69 16.97 19.14
C ARG A 467 11.43 17.83 19.16
N THR A 468 10.29 17.31 18.69
CA THR A 468 9.01 18.05 18.68
C THR A 468 8.21 17.87 19.96
N GLY A 469 8.69 17.08 20.92
CA GLY A 469 8.08 16.91 22.23
C GLY A 469 6.86 15.98 22.27
N VAL A 470 6.56 15.25 21.18
CA VAL A 470 5.41 14.32 21.12
C VAL A 470 5.75 12.92 21.63
N ALA A 471 7.03 12.61 21.89
CA ALA A 471 7.46 11.34 22.46
C ALA A 471 7.22 11.27 23.98
N ARG A 472 6.40 10.32 24.44
CA ARG A 472 6.16 10.09 25.89
C ARG A 472 7.19 9.15 26.54
N LYS A 473 8.05 8.53 25.74
CA LYS A 473 9.13 7.67 26.20
C LYS A 473 10.35 7.84 25.31
N ILE A 474 11.53 8.00 25.91
CA ILE A 474 12.81 7.94 25.19
C ILE A 474 13.29 6.48 25.20
N PRO A 475 13.41 5.82 24.03
CA PRO A 475 13.95 4.46 23.95
C PRO A 475 15.41 4.42 24.45
N SER A 476 15.83 3.27 24.99
CA SER A 476 17.13 3.15 25.67
C SER A 476 18.34 3.39 24.77
N ASP A 477 18.20 3.15 23.47
CA ASP A 477 19.23 3.37 22.44
C ASP A 477 19.37 4.84 22.00
N PHE A 478 18.54 5.74 22.53
CA PHE A 478 18.63 7.21 22.34
C PHE A 478 19.07 7.95 23.62
N LYS A 479 19.46 7.20 24.66
CA LYS A 479 19.87 7.76 25.95
C LYS A 479 21.36 8.00 26.06
#